data_AF-C1MXK4-F1
#
_entry.id   AF-C1MXK4-F1
#
_cell.length_a   1.000
_cell.length_b   1.000
_cell.length_c   1.000
_cell.angle_alpha   90.00
_cell.angle_beta   90.00
_cell.angle_gamma   90.00
#
_symmetry.space_group_name_H-M   'P 1'
#
loop_
_entity.id
_entity.type
_entity.pdbx_description
1 polymer ?
#
loop_
_entity_poly.entity_id
_entity_poly.type
_entity_poly.pdbx_seq_one_letter_code
_entity_poly.pdbx_strand_id
1 'polypeptide(L)'
;TTATRTRAGEGEGEGAKTADDVEDIPPWERREIEKKAAMEKGGLPWPAYLGLAVIVAIAAIGSCFELTYENPIFGVVGADSFAYKPILFWFIGTGFPLAGWLWTKGIAGANEAAELQDKLDGY
;
A
#
# COMPACT_ATOMS: atom_id res chain seq x y z
N THR A 1 17.48 66.90 18.09
CA THR A 1 18.01 65.69 18.75
C THR A 1 16.81 64.91 19.23
N THR A 2 16.38 63.80 18.62
CA THR A 2 17.09 62.55 18.30
C THR A 2 16.44 61.86 17.10
N ALA A 3 17.25 61.14 16.31
CA ALA A 3 16.98 60.68 14.96
C ALA A 3 16.19 59.37 14.85
N THR A 4 15.35 59.31 13.81
CA THR A 4 14.74 58.11 13.21
C THR A 4 15.82 57.16 12.68
N ARG A 5 15.68 55.85 12.93
CA ARG A 5 16.44 54.81 12.21
C ARG A 5 15.52 53.67 11.76
N THR A 6 15.11 53.72 10.50
CA THR A 6 14.66 52.56 9.73
C THR A 6 15.87 51.82 9.14
N ARG A 7 15.88 50.48 9.22
CA ARG A 7 16.73 49.56 8.45
C ARG A 7 15.97 48.22 8.39
N ALA A 8 15.22 47.92 7.33
CA ALA A 8 15.65 47.34 6.05
C ALA A 8 16.12 45.88 6.18
N GLY A 9 15.19 44.97 5.84
CA GLY A 9 15.36 43.74 5.06
C GLY A 9 16.37 42.69 5.50
N GLU A 10 15.86 41.52 5.88
CA GLU A 10 16.46 40.22 5.52
C GLU A 10 15.32 39.30 5.08
N GLY A 11 15.45 38.80 3.86
CA GLY A 11 14.62 37.73 3.33
C GLY A 11 15.18 36.37 3.71
N GLU A 12 14.42 35.36 3.30
CA GLU A 12 14.79 33.94 3.22
C GLU A 12 14.92 33.18 4.53
N GLY A 13 13.93 32.31 4.71
CA GLY A 13 13.93 31.22 5.66
C GLY A 13 12.57 30.57 5.57
N GLU A 14 12.34 29.75 4.54
CA GLU A 14 11.31 28.72 4.59
C GLU A 14 11.45 28.02 5.94
N GLY A 15 10.49 28.26 6.83
CA GLY A 15 10.52 27.76 8.19
C GLY A 15 10.58 26.24 8.12
N ALA A 16 11.77 25.71 8.39
CA ALA A 16 11.93 24.31 8.75
C ALA A 16 11.02 24.09 9.97
N LYS A 17 9.92 23.36 9.77
CA LYS A 17 9.02 22.94 10.85
C LYS A 17 9.88 22.24 11.90
N THR A 18 10.04 22.88 13.05
CA THR A 18 10.74 22.32 14.19
C THR A 18 9.93 21.16 14.76
N ALA A 19 10.61 20.18 15.35
CA ALA A 19 9.97 18.99 15.93
C ALA A 19 8.84 19.33 16.93
N ASP A 20 8.91 20.49 17.57
CA ASP A 20 7.88 21.03 18.47
C ASP A 20 6.52 21.27 17.78
N ASP A 21 6.49 21.62 16.49
CA ASP A 21 5.23 21.82 15.73
C ASP A 21 4.49 20.50 15.46
N VAL A 22 5.18 19.36 15.62
CA VAL A 22 4.63 18.03 15.39
C VAL A 22 4.01 17.46 16.66
N GLU A 23 4.37 17.91 17.86
CA GLU A 23 3.72 17.48 19.12
C GLU A 23 2.33 18.12 19.31
N ASP A 24 2.11 19.34 18.81
CA ASP A 24 0.89 20.10 19.06
C ASP A 24 -0.29 19.80 18.12
N ILE A 25 -0.10 18.98 17.07
CA ILE A 25 -1.20 18.63 16.17
C ILE A 25 -2.17 17.70 16.92
N PRO A 26 -3.43 18.08 17.10
CA PRO A 26 -4.36 17.23 17.80
C PRO A 26 -4.64 15.92 17.04
N PRO A 27 -4.95 14.80 17.72
CA PRO A 27 -5.09 13.48 17.09
C PRO A 27 -6.10 13.43 15.92
N TRP A 28 -7.11 14.29 15.94
CA TRP A 28 -8.11 14.39 14.86
C TRP A 28 -7.58 15.07 13.59
N GLU A 29 -6.69 16.05 13.70
CA GLU A 29 -6.04 16.69 12.53
C GLU A 29 -4.99 15.77 11.91
N ARG A 30 -4.28 14.97 12.72
CA ARG A 30 -3.34 13.95 12.21
C ARG A 30 -4.06 12.92 11.33
N ARG A 31 -5.22 12.44 11.78
CA ARG A 31 -6.06 11.50 11.03
C ARG A 31 -6.55 12.07 9.70
N GLU A 32 -6.79 13.39 9.63
CA GLU A 32 -7.14 14.05 8.37
C GLU A 32 -5.93 14.20 7.45
N ILE A 33 -4.74 14.49 7.98
CA ILE A 33 -3.50 14.56 7.20
C ILE A 33 -3.14 13.18 6.63
N GLU A 34 -3.25 12.12 7.43
CA GLU A 34 -3.04 10.73 6.97
C GLU A 34 -4.07 10.32 5.91
N LYS A 35 -5.35 10.66 6.12
CA LYS A 35 -6.40 10.42 5.11
C LYS A 35 -6.12 11.17 3.82
N LYS A 36 -5.69 12.43 3.91
CA LYS A 36 -5.31 13.25 2.74
C LYS A 36 -4.11 12.64 2.05
N ALA A 37 -3.05 12.27 2.77
CA ALA A 37 -1.87 11.63 2.21
C ALA A 37 -2.19 10.27 1.56
N ALA A 38 -3.08 9.47 2.15
CA ALA A 38 -3.57 8.22 1.55
C ALA A 38 -4.39 8.46 0.28
N MET A 39 -5.19 9.54 0.26
CA MET A 39 -5.98 9.94 -0.91
C MET A 39 -5.09 10.53 -2.02
N GLU A 40 -4.00 11.22 -1.66
CA GLU A 40 -3.03 11.85 -2.57
C GLU A 40 -2.04 10.84 -3.17
N LYS A 41 -1.56 9.87 -2.37
CA LYS A 41 -0.67 8.79 -2.81
C LYS A 41 -1.33 7.90 -3.87
N GLY A 42 -2.67 7.82 -3.84
CA GLY A 42 -3.47 7.06 -4.78
C GLY A 42 -3.22 5.54 -4.69
N GLY A 43 -4.16 4.76 -5.22
CA GLY A 43 -4.08 3.29 -5.19
C GLY A 43 -4.86 2.65 -4.03
N LEU A 44 -4.63 1.36 -3.82
CA LEU A 44 -5.32 0.57 -2.80
C LEU A 44 -4.67 0.75 -1.41
N PRO A 45 -5.42 0.66 -0.30
CA PRO A 45 -4.82 0.63 1.02
C PRO A 45 -4.03 -0.67 1.23
N TRP A 46 -2.99 -0.65 2.07
CA TRP A 46 -2.12 -1.81 2.31
C TRP A 46 -2.86 -3.13 2.63
N PRO A 47 -3.97 -3.15 3.42
CA PRO A 47 -4.67 -4.40 3.70
C PRO A 47 -5.32 -4.98 2.44
N ALA A 48 -5.76 -4.13 1.52
CA ALA A 48 -6.35 -4.57 0.27
C ALA A 48 -5.31 -5.17 -0.68
N TYR A 49 -4.08 -4.61 -0.72
CA TYR A 49 -2.97 -5.24 -1.44
C TYR A 49 -2.67 -6.65 -0.92
N LEU A 50 -2.60 -6.84 0.41
CA LEU A 50 -2.35 -8.17 0.99
C LEU A 50 -3.54 -9.13 0.77
N GLY A 51 -4.78 -8.65 0.94
CA GLY A 51 -5.97 -9.45 0.69
C GLY A 51 -6.03 -9.96 -0.75
N LEU A 52 -5.76 -9.07 -1.72
CA LEU A 52 -5.68 -9.44 -3.13
C LEU A 52 -4.51 -10.41 -3.39
N ALA A 53 -3.34 -10.20 -2.77
CA ALA A 53 -2.20 -11.10 -2.90
C ALA A 53 -2.57 -12.53 -2.50
N VAL A 54 -3.27 -12.70 -1.37
CA VAL A 54 -3.70 -14.01 -0.87
C VAL A 54 -4.70 -14.67 -1.82
N ILE A 55 -5.72 -13.92 -2.30
CA ILE A 55 -6.71 -14.47 -3.24
C ILE A 55 -6.04 -14.95 -4.52
N VAL A 56 -5.14 -14.13 -5.10
CA VAL A 56 -4.42 -14.48 -6.33
C VAL A 56 -3.49 -15.68 -6.11
N ALA A 57 -2.81 -15.74 -4.96
CA ALA A 57 -1.96 -16.88 -4.61
C ALA A 57 -2.77 -18.18 -4.48
N ILE A 58 -3.94 -18.14 -3.82
CA ILE A 58 -4.84 -19.29 -3.72
C ILE A 58 -5.31 -19.74 -5.11
N ALA A 59 -5.67 -18.80 -5.99
CA ALA A 59 -6.07 -19.13 -7.36
C ALA A 59 -4.93 -19.80 -8.14
N ALA A 60 -3.70 -19.30 -8.03
CA ALA A 60 -2.53 -19.87 -8.68
C ALA A 60 -2.20 -21.28 -8.14
N ILE A 61 -2.20 -21.45 -6.82
CA ILE A 61 -1.96 -22.74 -6.15
C ILE A 61 -3.05 -23.75 -6.51
N GLY A 62 -4.33 -23.36 -6.41
CA GLY A 62 -5.46 -24.18 -6.82
C GLY A 62 -5.34 -24.63 -8.27
N SER A 63 -4.88 -23.73 -9.15
CA SER A 63 -4.63 -24.08 -10.56
C SER A 63 -3.53 -25.13 -10.74
N CYS A 64 -2.48 -25.13 -9.91
CA CYS A 64 -1.47 -26.20 -9.91
C CYS A 64 -2.07 -27.56 -9.53
N PHE A 65 -2.93 -27.59 -8.51
CA PHE A 65 -3.63 -28.81 -8.10
C PHE A 65 -4.56 -29.32 -9.20
N GLU A 66 -5.32 -28.43 -9.82
CA GLU A 66 -6.20 -28.77 -10.94
C GLU A 66 -5.48 -29.31 -12.16
N LEU A 67 -4.30 -28.77 -12.48
CA LEU A 67 -3.45 -29.32 -13.55
C LEU A 67 -2.90 -30.71 -13.21
N THR A 68 -2.61 -30.97 -11.93
CA THR A 68 -1.97 -32.22 -11.50
C THR A 68 -2.96 -33.37 -11.42
N TYR A 69 -4.16 -33.11 -10.90
CA TYR A 69 -5.16 -34.14 -10.60
C TYR A 69 -6.29 -34.21 -11.64
N GLU A 70 -6.31 -33.31 -12.62
CA GLU A 70 -7.38 -33.18 -13.64
C GLU A 70 -8.80 -33.15 -13.03
N ASN A 71 -8.89 -32.63 -11.80
CA ASN A 71 -10.13 -32.49 -11.06
C ASN A 71 -10.49 -30.99 -10.92
N PRO A 72 -11.56 -30.49 -11.55
CA PRO A 72 -11.89 -29.07 -11.59
C PRO A 72 -12.50 -28.58 -10.26
N ILE A 73 -11.64 -28.20 -9.30
CA ILE A 73 -12.01 -27.70 -7.96
C ILE A 73 -12.77 -26.37 -8.02
N PHE A 74 -12.41 -25.47 -8.94
CA PHE A 74 -13.09 -24.22 -9.20
C PHE A 74 -14.46 -24.43 -9.85
N GLY A 75 -14.67 -25.57 -10.53
CA GLY A 75 -15.92 -25.92 -11.20
C GLY A 75 -16.34 -24.99 -12.34
N VAL A 76 -15.49 -24.00 -12.71
CA VAL A 76 -15.80 -23.00 -13.74
C VAL A 76 -15.67 -23.58 -15.15
N VAL A 77 -14.68 -24.46 -15.36
CA VAL A 77 -14.40 -25.12 -16.65
C VAL A 77 -14.16 -26.60 -16.39
N GLY A 78 -14.82 -27.47 -17.15
CA GLY A 78 -14.61 -28.92 -17.06
C GLY A 78 -13.25 -29.35 -17.64
N ALA A 79 -12.66 -30.42 -17.09
CA ALA A 79 -11.36 -30.93 -17.51
C ALA A 79 -11.31 -31.36 -19.00
N ASP A 80 -12.44 -31.79 -19.55
CA ASP A 80 -12.59 -32.18 -20.96
C ASP A 80 -12.59 -30.99 -21.94
N SER A 81 -12.61 -29.75 -21.43
CA SER A 81 -12.63 -28.55 -22.25
C SER A 81 -11.24 -28.21 -22.78
N PHE A 82 -11.16 -27.87 -24.07
CA PHE A 82 -9.94 -27.35 -24.69
C PHE A 82 -9.36 -26.12 -23.97
N ALA A 83 -10.23 -25.31 -23.34
CA ALA A 83 -9.83 -24.10 -22.63
C ALA A 83 -9.26 -24.37 -21.22
N TYR A 84 -9.45 -25.57 -20.66
CA TYR A 84 -9.10 -25.90 -19.27
C TYR A 84 -7.61 -25.68 -18.99
N LYS A 85 -6.73 -26.39 -19.69
CA LYS A 85 -5.28 -26.31 -19.46
C LYS A 85 -4.72 -24.90 -19.73
N PRO A 86 -5.05 -24.22 -20.86
CA PRO A 86 -4.59 -22.85 -21.10
C PRO A 86 -4.97 -21.85 -19.98
N ILE A 87 -6.19 -21.93 -19.45
CA ILE A 87 -6.64 -21.04 -18.36
C ILE A 87 -5.83 -21.29 -17.10
N LEU A 88 -5.58 -22.56 -16.75
CA LEU A 88 -4.80 -22.89 -15.56
C LEU A 88 -3.34 -22.44 -15.71
N PHE A 89 -2.72 -22.62 -16.89
CA PHE A 89 -1.38 -22.10 -17.16
C PHE A 89 -1.32 -20.57 -17.08
N TRP A 90 -2.36 -19.88 -17.53
CA TRP A 90 -2.47 -18.43 -17.35
C TRP A 90 -2.48 -18.06 -15.87
N PHE A 91 -3.37 -18.67 -15.07
CA PHE A 91 -3.45 -18.39 -13.64
C PHE A 91 -2.15 -18.70 -12.89
N ILE A 92 -1.45 -19.77 -13.24
CA ILE A 92 -0.16 -20.09 -12.64
C ILE A 92 0.91 -19.09 -13.07
N GLY A 93 1.03 -18.86 -14.38
CA GLY A 93 2.06 -18.01 -14.96
C GLY A 93 1.94 -16.54 -14.54
N THR A 94 0.72 -16.00 -14.46
CA THR A 94 0.50 -14.61 -14.04
C THR A 94 0.24 -14.49 -12.55
N GLY A 95 -0.36 -15.49 -11.92
CA GLY A 95 -0.81 -15.43 -10.52
C GLY A 95 0.34 -15.38 -9.53
N PHE A 96 1.39 -16.21 -9.68
CA PHE A 96 2.53 -16.14 -8.77
C PHE A 96 3.30 -14.80 -8.84
N PRO A 97 3.66 -14.28 -10.03
CA PRO A 97 4.28 -12.96 -10.12
C PRO A 97 3.39 -11.84 -9.59
N LEU A 98 2.10 -11.86 -9.91
CA LEU A 98 1.15 -10.84 -9.46
C LEU A 98 0.96 -10.87 -7.94
N ALA A 99 0.80 -12.06 -7.35
CA ALA A 99 0.69 -12.22 -5.90
C ALA A 99 1.96 -11.73 -5.19
N GLY A 100 3.15 -12.06 -5.70
CA GLY A 100 4.41 -11.56 -5.17
C GLY A 100 4.51 -10.03 -5.23
N TRP A 101 4.13 -9.43 -6.36
CA TRP A 101 4.11 -7.98 -6.50
C TRP A 101 3.11 -7.32 -5.53
N LEU A 102 1.88 -7.83 -5.43
CA LEU A 102 0.86 -7.35 -4.49
C LEU A 102 1.32 -7.47 -3.03
N TRP A 103 1.97 -8.59 -2.70
CA TRP A 103 2.51 -8.86 -1.37
C TRP A 103 3.59 -7.84 -0.98
N THR A 104 4.56 -7.59 -1.87
CA THR A 104 5.63 -6.60 -1.59
C THR A 104 5.07 -5.19 -1.40
N LYS A 105 4.07 -4.78 -2.20
CA LYS A 105 3.38 -3.51 -2.03
C LYS A 105 2.60 -3.44 -0.72
N GLY A 106 1.91 -4.52 -0.36
CA GLY A 106 1.17 -4.62 0.88
C GLY A 106 2.08 -4.54 2.12
N ILE A 107 3.21 -5.25 2.12
CA ILE A 107 4.20 -5.17 3.21
C ILE A 107 4.80 -3.77 3.32
N ALA A 108 5.20 -3.16 2.20
CA ALA A 108 5.76 -1.82 2.24
C ALA A 108 4.77 -0.82 2.87
N GLY A 109 3.50 -0.86 2.48
CA GLY A 109 2.46 -0.02 3.08
C GLY A 109 2.15 -0.36 4.54
N ALA A 110 2.25 -1.62 4.94
CA ALA A 110 2.07 -2.04 6.34
C ALA A 110 3.22 -1.54 7.22
N ASN A 111 4.47 -1.59 6.73
CA ASN A 111 5.64 -1.08 7.44
C ASN A 111 5.58 0.45 7.59
N GLU A 112 5.23 1.18 6.53
CA GLU A 112 5.01 2.63 6.61
C GLU A 112 3.93 2.99 7.65
N ALA A 113 2.83 2.24 7.69
CA ALA A 113 1.77 2.45 8.68
C ALA A 113 2.24 2.14 10.11
N ALA A 114 3.07 1.11 10.29
CA ALA A 114 3.65 0.80 11.59
C ALA A 114 4.59 1.91 12.08
N GLU A 115 5.49 2.41 11.21
CA GLU A 115 6.39 3.53 11.53
C GLU A 115 5.64 4.82 11.87
N LEU A 116 4.51 5.08 11.20
CA LEU A 116 3.65 6.22 11.54
C LEU A 116 3.04 6.06 12.94
N GLN A 117 2.53 4.87 13.27
CA GLN A 117 1.96 4.61 14.60
C GLN A 117 3.03 4.70 15.70
N ASP A 118 4.25 4.22 15.45
CA ASP A 118 5.37 4.28 16.41
C ASP A 118 5.72 5.73 16.76
N LYS A 119 5.86 6.58 15.73
CA LYS A 119 6.07 8.03 15.88
C LYS A 119 4.94 8.74 16.62
N LEU A 120 3.71 8.23 16.52
CA LEU A 120 2.54 8.81 17.18
C LEU A 120 2.42 8.38 18.65
N ASP A 121 2.91 7.19 19.01
CA ASP A 121 2.91 6.68 20.38
C ASP A 121 4.19 7.08 21.17
N GLY A 122 5.15 7.73 20.49
CA GLY A 122 6.29 8.38 21.14
C GLY A 122 7.45 7.44 21.50
N TYR A 123 7.59 6.31 20.79
CA TYR A 123 8.78 5.45 20.81
C TYR A 123 9.64 5.64 19.55
#